data_AF-A0A7R8ZXL6-F1
#
_entry.id   AF-A0A7R8ZXL6-F1
#
_cell.length_a   1.000
_cell.length_b   1.000
_cell.length_c   1.000
_cell.angle_alpha   90.00
_cell.angle_beta   90.00
_cell.angle_gamma   90.00
#
_symmetry.space_group_name_H-M   'P 1'
#
loop_
_entity.id
_entity.type
_entity.pdbx_description
1 polymer ?
#
loop_
_entity_poly.entity_id
_entity_poly.type
_entity_poly.pdbx_seq_one_letter_code
_entity_poly.pdbx_strand_id
1 'polypeptide(L)'
;MKFSSKYLEDAVEAFAGLPGIGRKSALRLALHLLKQDDLITEHFAKAITTMRSAIKECQKCHNLSDEAVCGICKDPRRNEKLICVVETVRDVMAIEETGQFHGKYHVL
;
A
#
# COMPACT_ATOMS: atom_id res chain seq x y z
N MET A 1 13.84 -7.75 24.94
CA MET A 1 14.88 -6.70 24.98
C MET A 1 14.28 -5.59 25.82
N LYS A 2 14.91 -5.16 26.91
CA LYS A 2 14.45 -3.96 27.62
C LYS A 2 15.10 -2.75 26.94
N PHE A 3 14.31 -1.93 26.26
CA PHE A 3 14.79 -0.67 25.70
C PHE A 3 14.79 0.40 26.80
N SER A 4 15.74 1.34 26.75
CA SER A 4 15.82 2.44 27.72
C SER A 4 14.80 3.56 27.44
N SER A 5 14.21 3.58 26.24
CA SER A 5 13.23 4.56 25.81
C SER A 5 11.95 3.85 25.41
N LYS A 6 10.83 4.25 26.03
CA LYS A 6 9.49 3.75 25.70
C LYS A 6 9.14 4.04 24.23
N TYR A 7 9.48 5.22 23.73
CA TYR A 7 9.17 5.63 22.35
C TYR A 7 9.88 4.77 21.29
N LEU A 8 11.10 4.31 21.60
CA LEU A 8 11.82 3.39 20.72
C LEU A 8 11.14 2.01 20.73
N GLU A 9 10.70 1.54 21.89
CA GLU A 9 9.97 0.27 22.00
C GLU A 9 8.66 0.30 21.20
N ASP A 10 7.86 1.35 21.36
CA ASP A 10 6.60 1.55 20.62
C ASP A 10 6.83 1.52 19.10
N ALA A 11 7.87 2.20 18.60
CA ALA A 11 8.21 2.19 17.18
C ALA A 11 8.65 0.80 16.69
N VAL A 12 9.43 0.08 17.49
CA VAL A 12 9.90 -1.27 17.16
C VAL A 12 8.74 -2.26 17.12
N GLU A 13 7.78 -2.16 18.04
CA GLU A 13 6.57 -2.98 18.01
C GLU A 13 5.70 -2.67 16.79
N ALA A 14 5.54 -1.39 16.44
CA ALA A 14 4.80 -0.99 15.24
C ALA A 14 5.42 -1.60 13.95
N PHE A 15 6.75 -1.53 13.79
CA PHE A 15 7.44 -2.16 12.65
C PHE A 15 7.37 -3.70 12.70
N ALA A 16 7.47 -4.31 13.87
CA ALA A 16 7.42 -5.76 14.02
C ALA A 16 6.02 -6.35 13.78
N GLY A 17 4.97 -5.52 13.82
CA GLY A 17 3.61 -5.91 13.45
C GLY A 17 3.41 -6.10 11.94
N LEU A 18 4.34 -5.65 11.10
CA LEU A 18 4.24 -5.77 9.65
C LEU A 18 4.65 -7.18 9.17
N PRO A 19 3.96 -7.75 8.17
CA PRO A 19 4.30 -9.06 7.64
C PRO A 19 5.73 -9.07 7.08
N GLY A 20 6.53 -10.06 7.49
CA GLY A 20 7.92 -10.21 7.06
C GLY A 20 8.96 -9.40 7.83
N ILE A 21 8.57 -8.60 8.83
CA ILE A 21 9.51 -7.81 9.65
C ILE A 21 9.61 -8.40 11.07
N GLY A 22 10.72 -9.08 11.36
CA GLY A 22 11.03 -9.53 12.72
C GLY A 22 11.58 -8.41 13.62
N ARG A 23 11.58 -8.62 14.95
CA ARG A 23 12.04 -7.61 15.93
C ARG A 23 13.46 -7.05 15.66
N LYS A 24 14.40 -7.88 15.19
CA LYS A 24 15.75 -7.41 14.82
C LYS A 24 15.71 -6.43 13.64
N SER A 25 14.93 -6.74 12.62
CA SER A 25 14.75 -5.86 11.45
C SER A 25 14.01 -4.58 11.82
N ALA A 26 12.97 -4.69 12.65
CA ALA A 26 12.22 -3.55 13.18
C ALA A 26 13.12 -2.58 13.97
N LEU A 27 13.97 -3.09 14.87
CA LEU A 27 14.95 -2.26 15.59
C LEU A 27 15.90 -1.54 14.64
N ARG A 28 16.39 -2.23 13.62
CA ARG A 28 17.27 -1.62 12.61
C ARG A 28 16.56 -0.48 11.87
N LEU A 29 15.30 -0.64 11.50
CA LEU A 29 14.50 0.39 10.82
C LEU A 29 14.20 1.58 11.74
N ALA A 30 13.78 1.33 12.99
CA ALA A 30 13.50 2.39 13.96
C ALA A 30 14.75 3.23 14.26
N LEU A 31 15.91 2.59 14.49
CA LEU A 31 17.17 3.29 14.69
C LEU A 31 17.68 3.99 13.43
N HIS A 32 17.32 3.51 12.23
CA HIS A 32 17.66 4.19 11.00
C HIS A 32 16.90 5.52 10.87
N LEU A 33 15.58 5.52 11.08
CA LEU A 33 14.76 6.73 11.06
C LEU A 33 15.20 7.74 12.13
N LEU A 34 15.52 7.27 13.34
CA LEU A 34 16.02 8.16 14.41
C LEU A 34 17.35 8.86 14.07
N LYS A 35 18.12 8.33 13.11
CA LYS A 35 19.37 8.95 12.61
C LYS A 35 19.15 9.85 11.40
N GLN A 36 17.99 9.81 10.76
CA GLN A 36 17.66 10.69 9.64
C GLN A 36 17.25 12.07 10.15
N ASP A 37 17.17 13.02 9.23
CA ASP A 37 16.58 14.33 9.49
C ASP A 37 15.10 14.18 9.89
N ASP A 38 14.64 15.03 10.81
CA ASP A 38 13.25 15.05 11.28
C ASP A 38 12.26 15.17 10.11
N LEU A 39 12.59 15.96 9.08
CA LEU A 39 11.75 16.13 7.88
C LEU A 39 11.55 14.83 7.10
N ILE A 40 12.58 13.97 7.04
CA ILE A 40 12.50 12.67 6.36
C ILE A 40 11.57 11.74 7.12
N THR A 41 11.70 11.71 8.45
CA THR A 41 10.87 10.87 9.32
C THR A 41 9.41 11.33 9.30
N GLU A 42 9.16 12.65 9.33
CA GLU A 42 7.82 13.21 9.18
C GLU A 42 7.19 12.88 7.84
N HIS A 43 7.96 13.03 6.74
CA HIS A 43 7.48 12.67 5.41
C HIS A 43 7.11 11.18 5.33
N PHE A 44 7.94 10.30 5.88
CA PHE A 44 7.66 8.86 5.93
C PHE A 44 6.35 8.54 6.69
N ALA A 45 6.17 9.12 7.89
CA ALA A 45 4.96 8.94 8.68
C ALA A 45 3.72 9.50 7.97
N LYS A 46 3.86 10.66 7.31
CA LYS A 46 2.79 11.29 6.53
C LYS A 46 2.39 10.46 5.32
N ALA A 47 3.34 9.83 4.62
CA ALA A 47 3.04 8.98 3.47
C ALA A 47 2.15 7.78 3.88
N ILE A 48 2.47 7.12 4.99
CA ILE A 48 1.71 5.97 5.49
C ILE A 48 0.29 6.37 5.92
N THR A 49 0.18 7.47 6.68
CA THR A 49 -1.13 7.96 7.16
C THR A 49 -2.00 8.48 6.02
N THR A 50 -1.40 9.14 5.02
CA THR A 50 -2.09 9.58 3.81
C THR A 50 -2.57 8.38 3.00
N MET A 51 -1.72 7.37 2.78
CA MET A 51 -2.10 6.13 2.09
C MET A 51 -3.35 5.48 2.72
N ARG A 52 -3.39 5.37 4.06
CA ARG A 52 -4.54 4.76 4.76
C ARG A 52 -5.83 5.59 4.68
N SER A 53 -5.73 6.91 4.57
CA SER A 53 -6.90 7.81 4.60
C SER A 53 -7.40 8.23 3.22
N ALA A 54 -6.50 8.30 2.23
CA ALA A 54 -6.81 8.78 0.88
C ALA A 54 -7.22 7.66 -0.07
N ILE A 55 -6.69 6.44 0.10
CA ILE A 55 -7.04 5.30 -0.76
C ILE A 55 -8.51 4.92 -0.54
N LYS A 56 -9.25 4.84 -1.64
CA LYS A 56 -10.66 4.43 -1.69
C LYS A 56 -10.81 3.21 -2.59
N GLU A 57 -11.95 2.56 -2.48
CA GLU A 57 -12.37 1.51 -3.38
C GLU A 57 -13.15 2.09 -4.56
N CYS A 58 -12.83 1.63 -5.76
CA CYS A 58 -13.55 1.99 -6.97
C CYS A 58 -14.99 1.47 -6.92
N GLN A 59 -15.96 2.33 -7.20
CA GLN A 59 -17.39 1.97 -7.20
C GLN A 59 -17.79 0.94 -8.29
N LYS A 60 -16.94 0.71 -9.29
CA LYS A 60 -17.25 -0.20 -10.42
C LYS A 60 -16.55 -1.56 -10.33
N CYS A 61 -15.32 -1.60 -9.81
CA CYS A 61 -14.48 -2.78 -9.85
C CYS A 61 -13.83 -3.13 -8.52
N HIS A 62 -14.10 -2.37 -7.45
CA HIS A 62 -13.51 -2.56 -6.12
C HIS A 62 -11.97 -2.52 -6.09
N ASN A 63 -11.33 -2.04 -7.16
CA ASN A 63 -9.89 -1.80 -7.16
C ASN A 63 -9.54 -0.55 -6.32
N LEU A 64 -8.31 -0.47 -5.82
CA LEU A 64 -7.80 0.70 -5.09
C LEU A 64 -7.64 1.90 -6.03
N SER A 65 -8.13 3.05 -5.60
CA SER A 65 -8.01 4.31 -6.34
C SER A 65 -8.11 5.51 -5.42
N ASP A 66 -7.50 6.62 -5.82
CA ASP A 66 -7.63 7.91 -5.15
C ASP A 66 -8.96 8.62 -5.52
N GLU A 67 -9.71 8.09 -6.48
CA GLU A 67 -10.97 8.62 -7.00
C GLU A 67 -12.12 7.62 -6.88
N ALA A 68 -13.37 8.08 -7.04
CA ALA A 68 -14.56 7.22 -7.00
C ALA A 68 -14.58 6.14 -8.11
N VAL A 69 -13.93 6.41 -9.24
CA VAL A 69 -13.80 5.47 -10.36
C VAL A 69 -12.33 5.43 -10.78
N CYS A 70 -11.71 4.26 -10.73
CA CYS A 70 -10.29 4.10 -11.04
C CYS A 70 -9.96 4.41 -12.51
N GLY A 71 -8.69 4.72 -12.78
CA GLY A 71 -8.19 5.00 -14.13
C GLY A 71 -8.48 3.88 -15.14
N ILE A 72 -8.45 2.62 -14.70
CA ILE A 72 -8.77 1.45 -15.53
C ILE A 72 -10.25 1.48 -15.98
N CYS A 73 -11.18 1.82 -15.09
CA CYS A 73 -12.59 1.88 -15.42
C CYS A 73 -12.97 3.10 -16.27
N LYS A 74 -12.17 4.18 -16.17
CA LYS A 74 -12.34 5.42 -16.96
C LYS A 74 -11.73 5.35 -18.35
N ASP A 75 -10.76 4.46 -18.59
CA ASP A 75 -10.07 4.37 -19.88
C ASP A 75 -11.01 3.84 -20.99
N PRO A 76 -11.34 4.66 -22.00
CA PRO A 76 -12.23 4.26 -23.10
C PRO A 76 -11.56 3.30 -24.08
N ARG A 77 -10.24 3.13 -24.04
CA ARG A 77 -9.51 2.19 -24.92
C ARG A 77 -9.69 0.74 -24.48
N ARG A 78 -10.21 0.51 -23.27
CA ARG A 78 -10.41 -0.82 -22.72
C ARG A 78 -11.75 -1.41 -23.12
N ASN A 79 -11.77 -2.72 -23.33
CA ASN A 79 -12.97 -3.44 -23.73
C ASN A 79 -13.93 -3.61 -22.54
N GLU A 80 -15.10 -2.99 -22.60
CA GLU A 80 -16.11 -3.06 -21.54
C GLU A 80 -16.82 -4.42 -21.46
N LYS A 81 -16.80 -5.22 -22.52
CA LYS A 81 -17.43 -6.55 -22.57
C LYS A 81 -16.57 -7.65 -21.96
N LEU A 82 -15.31 -7.36 -21.65
CA LEU A 82 -14.36 -8.33 -21.11
C LEU A 82 -14.00 -7.95 -19.68
N ILE A 83 -14.40 -8.78 -18.72
CA ILE A 83 -14.15 -8.58 -17.29
C ILE A 83 -13.27 -9.72 -16.78
N CYS A 84 -12.13 -9.38 -16.18
CA CYS A 84 -11.28 -10.29 -15.43
C CYS A 84 -11.62 -10.19 -13.94
N VAL A 85 -12.19 -11.25 -13.39
CA VAL A 85 -12.49 -11.35 -11.97
C VAL A 85 -11.24 -11.82 -11.24
N VAL A 86 -10.84 -11.12 -10.19
CA VAL A 86 -9.67 -11.44 -9.37
C VAL A 86 -10.01 -11.41 -7.88
N GLU A 87 -9.24 -12.14 -7.09
CA GLU A 87 -9.43 -12.20 -5.64
C GLU A 87 -8.83 -10.98 -4.93
N THR A 88 -7.68 -10.49 -5.40
CA THR A 88 -6.99 -9.38 -4.74
C THR A 88 -6.53 -8.31 -5.72
N VAL A 89 -6.32 -7.11 -5.19
CA VAL A 89 -5.73 -5.99 -5.94
C VAL A 89 -4.33 -6.33 -6.46
N ARG A 90 -3.59 -7.21 -5.75
CA ARG A 90 -2.27 -7.66 -6.18
C ARG A 90 -2.33 -8.42 -7.51
N ASP A 91 -3.41 -9.15 -7.75
CA ASP A 91 -3.62 -9.88 -9.01
C ASP A 91 -3.88 -8.90 -10.16
N VAL A 92 -4.63 -7.81 -9.92
CA VAL A 92 -4.79 -6.73 -10.91
C VAL A 92 -3.42 -6.17 -11.29
N MET A 93 -2.58 -5.85 -10.30
CA MET A 93 -1.25 -5.31 -10.54
C MET A 93 -0.39 -6.27 -11.36
N ALA A 94 -0.39 -7.57 -11.01
CA ALA A 94 0.39 -8.58 -11.73
C ALA A 94 -0.05 -8.73 -13.19
N ILE A 95 -1.35 -8.69 -13.48
CA ILE A 95 -1.86 -8.80 -14.85
C ILE A 95 -1.55 -7.52 -15.64
N GLU A 96 -1.70 -6.34 -15.02
CA GLU A 96 -1.39 -5.05 -15.66
C GLU A 96 0.08 -4.93 -16.04
N GLU A 97 1.00 -5.43 -15.20
CA GLU A 97 2.45 -5.46 -15.50
C GLU A 97 2.79 -6.25 -16.77
N THR A 98 1.95 -7.21 -17.18
CA THR A 98 2.16 -7.93 -18.45
C THR A 98 1.87 -7.07 -19.68
N GLY A 99 1.04 -6.04 -19.56
CA GLY A 99 0.58 -5.21 -20.68
C GLY A 99 -0.25 -5.95 -21.73
N GLN A 100 -0.67 -7.20 -21.48
CA GLN A 100 -1.37 -8.02 -22.47
C GLN A 100 -2.90 -7.93 -22.33
N PHE A 101 -3.41 -7.62 -21.14
CA PHE A 101 -4.84 -7.55 -20.90
C PHE A 101 -5.39 -6.14 -21.11
N HIS A 102 -6.38 -6.02 -22.00
CA HIS A 102 -7.01 -4.74 -22.35
C HIS A 102 -8.50 -4.67 -21.95
N GLY A 103 -8.95 -5.58 -21.08
CA GLY A 103 -10.30 -5.56 -20.52
C GLY A 103 -10.39 -4.73 -19.24
N LYS A 104 -11.52 -4.86 -18.55
CA LYS A 104 -11.75 -4.32 -17.20
C LYS A 104 -11.58 -5.41 -16.15
N TYR A 105 -11.42 -5.00 -14.89
CA TYR A 105 -11.32 -5.93 -13.76
C TYR A 105 -12.54 -5.85 -12.86
N HIS A 106 -12.71 -6.87 -12.04
CA HIS A 106 -13.57 -6.86 -10.87
C HIS A 106 -12.85 -7.59 -9.73
N VAL A 107 -12.54 -6.87 -8.66
CA VAL A 107 -11.94 -7.43 -7.44
C VAL A 107 -13.09 -7.89 -6.54
N LEU A 108 -13.01 -9.13 -6.06
CA LEU A 108 -14.01 -9.74 -5.18
C LEU A 108 -14.00 -9.17 -3.76
#